data_AF-A0A2N2F852-F1
#
_entry.id   AF-A0A2N2F852-F1
#
_cell.length_a   1.000
_cell.length_b   1.000
_cell.length_c   1.000
_cell.angle_alpha   90.00
_cell.angle_beta   90.00
_cell.angle_gamma   90.00
#
_symmetry.space_group_name_H-M   'P 1'
#
loop_
_entity.id
_entity.type
_entity.pdbx_description
1 polymer ?
#
loop_
_entity_poly.entity_id
_entity_poly.type
_entity_poly.pdbx_seq_one_letter_code
_entity_poly.pdbx_strand_id
1 'polypeptide(L)'
;EVKSGTQWSLNQVKQYVDTGTPVIVLLQAWAERYMTIDDWRRDWDNGHYAIVIGLNKDVLLFEDPATIRRTWLREREFLARWHDIDMRTAEKYEHFGMVLLGKQPAKLSLEHMD
;
A
#
# COMPACT_ATOMS: atom_id res chain seq x y z
N GLU A 1 -14.45 -4.74 -8.19
CA GLU A 1 -13.60 -4.00 -9.14
C GLU A 1 -12.23 -3.79 -8.50
N VAL A 2 -11.14 -3.91 -9.25
CA VAL A 2 -9.80 -3.63 -8.73
C VAL A 2 -9.29 -2.40 -9.46
N LYS A 3 -8.80 -1.42 -8.71
CA LYS A 3 -8.06 -0.28 -9.27
C LYS A 3 -6.64 -0.33 -8.74
N SER A 4 -5.67 -0.39 -9.64
CA SER A 4 -4.26 -0.43 -9.29
C SER A 4 -3.39 0.26 -10.32
N GLY A 5 -2.20 0.69 -9.92
CA GLY A 5 -1.19 1.24 -10.82
C GLY A 5 -0.06 1.91 -10.07
N THR A 6 0.93 2.39 -10.82
CA THR A 6 2.04 3.21 -10.34
C THR A 6 1.69 4.70 -10.44
N GLN A 7 2.56 5.56 -9.91
CA GLN A 7 2.43 7.02 -9.97
C GLN A 7 1.18 7.57 -9.28
N TRP A 8 0.67 6.88 -8.26
CA TRP A 8 -0.38 7.43 -7.43
C TRP A 8 0.15 8.62 -6.62
N SER A 9 -0.72 9.59 -6.35
CA SER A 9 -0.39 10.65 -5.40
C SER A 9 -0.73 10.20 -3.97
N LEU A 10 -0.03 10.75 -2.98
CA LEU A 10 -0.39 10.54 -1.57
C LEU A 10 -1.83 11.02 -1.29
N ASN A 11 -2.28 12.09 -1.94
CA ASN A 11 -3.66 12.57 -1.81
C ASN A 11 -4.68 11.53 -2.31
N GLN A 12 -4.39 10.81 -3.38
CA GLN A 12 -5.26 9.74 -3.87
C GLN A 12 -5.34 8.59 -2.85
N VAL A 13 -4.22 8.19 -2.25
CA VAL A 13 -4.20 7.20 -1.15
C VAL A 13 -5.08 7.69 0.00
N LYS A 14 -4.88 8.95 0.43
CA LYS A 14 -5.66 9.53 1.53
C LYS A 14 -7.16 9.54 1.25
N GLN A 15 -7.58 9.92 0.05
CA GLN A 15 -8.98 9.93 -0.35
C GLN A 15 -9.65 8.55 -0.26
N TYR A 16 -8.97 7.48 -0.69
CA TYR A 16 -9.51 6.12 -0.54
C TYR A 16 -9.64 5.74 0.94
N VAL A 17 -8.59 5.99 1.73
CA VAL A 17 -8.58 5.64 3.15
C VAL A 17 -9.64 6.42 3.94
N ASP A 18 -9.79 7.72 3.69
CA ASP A 18 -10.80 8.58 4.32
C ASP A 18 -12.24 8.15 4.00
N THR A 19 -12.45 7.51 2.85
CA THR A 19 -13.74 6.94 2.45
C THR A 19 -13.93 5.48 2.91
N GLY A 20 -13.04 4.99 3.78
CA GLY A 20 -13.10 3.65 4.37
C GLY A 20 -12.57 2.53 3.47
N THR A 21 -11.90 2.87 2.36
CA THR A 21 -11.28 1.89 1.47
C THR A 21 -9.77 1.80 1.75
N PRO A 22 -9.27 0.70 2.34
CA PRO A 22 -7.85 0.53 2.58
C PRO A 22 -7.07 0.39 1.27
N VAL A 23 -5.81 0.85 1.27
CA VAL A 23 -4.95 0.89 0.08
C VAL A 23 -3.74 -0.02 0.28
N ILE A 24 -3.58 -1.01 -0.59
CA ILE A 24 -2.37 -1.83 -0.67
C ILE A 24 -1.30 -1.02 -1.39
N VAL A 25 -0.09 -0.97 -0.83
CA VAL A 25 1.06 -0.22 -1.34
C VAL A 25 2.30 -1.10 -1.35
N LEU A 26 3.23 -0.82 -2.25
CA LEU A 26 4.57 -1.41 -2.27
C LEU A 26 5.57 -0.39 -1.74
N LEU A 27 6.39 -0.75 -0.77
CA LEU A 27 7.35 0.14 -0.14
C LEU A 27 8.57 -0.61 0.39
N GLN A 28 9.66 0.12 0.63
CA GLN A 28 10.83 -0.39 1.32
C GLN A 28 10.61 -0.41 2.85
N ALA A 29 10.87 -1.56 3.50
CA ALA A 29 10.69 -1.74 4.94
C ALA A 29 11.57 -2.85 5.52
N TRP A 30 11.65 -2.94 6.86
CA TRP A 30 12.28 -4.07 7.57
C TRP A 30 13.76 -4.36 7.27
N ALA A 31 14.54 -3.34 6.93
CA ALA A 31 15.98 -3.47 6.76
C ALA A 31 16.68 -3.95 8.05
N GLU A 32 17.73 -4.75 7.90
CA GLU A 32 18.52 -5.31 9.02
C GLU A 32 19.45 -4.30 9.70
N ARG A 33 19.50 -3.06 9.21
CA ARG A 33 20.33 -1.98 9.74
C ARG A 33 19.52 -0.68 9.89
N TYR A 34 20.10 0.27 10.63
CA TYR A 34 19.57 1.63 10.64
C TYR A 34 19.62 2.26 9.23
N MET A 35 18.53 2.94 8.88
CA MET A 35 18.32 3.57 7.57
C MET A 35 17.83 5.00 7.75
N THR A 36 18.56 5.95 7.18
CA THR A 36 18.12 7.36 7.07
C THR A 36 17.04 7.52 6.00
N ILE A 37 16.40 8.69 5.94
CA ILE A 37 15.44 9.01 4.87
C ILE A 37 16.10 8.90 3.49
N ASP A 38 17.34 9.35 3.33
CA ASP A 38 18.04 9.30 2.05
C ASP A 38 18.50 7.88 1.69
N ASP A 39 18.80 7.03 2.69
CA ASP A 39 19.02 5.61 2.45
C ASP A 39 17.76 4.96 1.88
N TRP A 40 16.60 5.17 2.51
CA TRP A 40 15.33 4.62 2.02
C TRP A 40 14.96 5.07 0.61
N ARG A 41 15.28 6.31 0.22
CA ARG A 41 15.05 6.80 -1.16
C ARG A 41 15.85 6.05 -2.21
N ARG A 42 16.98 5.46 -1.83
CA ARG A 42 17.93 4.79 -2.74
C ARG A 42 17.89 3.28 -2.62
N ASP A 43 17.16 2.77 -1.63
CA ASP A 43 17.06 1.34 -1.32
C ASP A 43 16.09 0.64 -2.27
N TRP A 44 16.50 -0.48 -2.85
CA TRP A 44 15.63 -1.30 -3.69
C TRP A 44 15.66 -2.78 -3.27
N ASP A 45 16.35 -3.09 -2.17
CA ASP A 45 16.64 -4.46 -1.76
C ASP A 45 15.73 -4.93 -0.61
N ASN A 46 14.94 -4.04 -0.02
CA ASN A 46 14.06 -4.34 1.12
C ASN A 46 12.58 -4.11 0.78
N GLY A 47 12.19 -4.53 -0.43
CA GLY A 47 10.82 -4.46 -0.95
C GLY A 47 9.80 -5.21 -0.08
N HIS A 48 8.65 -4.59 0.15
CA HIS A 48 7.58 -5.11 0.99
C HIS A 48 6.22 -4.57 0.56
N TYR A 49 5.14 -5.28 0.90
CA TYR A 49 3.79 -4.74 0.77
C TYR A 49 3.17 -4.49 2.14
N ALA A 50 2.40 -3.41 2.24
CA ALA A 50 1.61 -3.10 3.43
C ALA A 50 0.27 -2.49 3.02
N ILE A 51 -0.64 -2.38 3.98
CA ILE A 51 -2.00 -1.88 3.74
C ILE A 51 -2.22 -0.61 4.55
N VAL A 52 -2.36 0.54 3.89
CA VAL A 52 -2.77 1.78 4.55
C VAL A 52 -4.24 1.65 4.95
N ILE A 53 -4.51 1.77 6.25
CA ILE A 53 -5.85 1.57 6.82
C ILE A 53 -6.39 2.80 7.55
N GLY A 54 -5.57 3.82 7.76
CA GLY A 54 -5.98 5.02 8.48
C GLY A 54 -4.97 6.13 8.39
N LEU A 55 -5.43 7.33 8.70
CA LEU A 55 -4.63 8.55 8.75
C LEU A 55 -4.81 9.22 10.11
N ASN A 56 -3.75 9.84 10.63
CA ASN A 56 -3.83 10.72 11.78
C ASN A 56 -2.80 11.84 11.65
N LYS A 57 -3.27 13.06 11.35
CA LYS A 57 -2.39 14.19 10.97
C LYS A 57 -1.45 13.75 9.85
N ASP A 58 -0.14 13.90 10.04
CA ASP A 58 0.89 13.54 9.05
C ASP A 58 1.40 12.09 9.19
N VAL A 59 0.59 11.20 9.76
CA VAL A 59 0.92 9.79 10.00
C VAL A 59 -0.05 8.87 9.26
N LEU A 60 0.50 7.92 8.50
CA LEU A 60 -0.22 6.80 7.92
C LEU A 60 -0.15 5.60 8.86
N LEU A 61 -1.27 4.92 9.04
CA LEU A 61 -1.38 3.69 9.82
C LEU A 61 -1.51 2.49 8.89
N PHE A 62 -0.82 1.40 9.21
CA PHE A 62 -0.75 0.23 8.35
C PHE A 62 -1.13 -1.05 9.09
N GLU A 63 -1.84 -1.94 8.41
CA GLU A 63 -1.73 -3.37 8.68
C GLU A 63 -0.58 -3.91 7.83
N ASP A 64 0.32 -4.64 8.48
CA ASP A 64 1.56 -5.13 7.88
C ASP A 64 1.64 -6.65 8.08
N PRO A 65 1.70 -7.45 7.00
CA PRO A 65 1.76 -8.91 7.11
C PRO A 65 3.03 -9.44 7.82
N ALA A 66 4.09 -8.65 7.94
CA ALA A 66 5.32 -9.03 8.63
C ALA A 66 5.21 -8.93 10.17
N THR A 67 4.11 -8.40 10.71
CA THR A 67 3.93 -8.26 12.15
C THR A 67 2.46 -8.30 12.58
N ILE A 68 2.17 -8.83 13.77
CA ILE A 68 0.82 -8.80 14.35
C ILE A 68 0.43 -7.41 14.88
N ARG A 69 1.38 -6.48 14.98
CA ARG A 69 1.15 -5.14 15.51
C ARG A 69 0.79 -4.19 14.38
N ARG A 70 -0.13 -3.27 14.65
CA ARG A 70 -0.36 -2.13 13.75
C ARG A 70 0.89 -1.26 13.69
N THR A 71 1.33 -0.92 12.48
CA THR A 71 2.52 -0.10 12.24
C THR A 71 2.12 1.29 11.73
N TRP A 72 3.09 2.20 11.68
CA TRP A 72 2.86 3.58 11.27
C TRP A 72 4.12 4.19 10.65
N LEU A 73 3.94 5.15 9.75
CA LEU A 73 4.98 5.98 9.17
C LEU A 73 4.50 7.42 9.07
N ARG A 74 5.40 8.40 9.23
CA ARG A 74 5.10 9.78 8.83
C ARG A 74 5.04 9.87 7.31
N GLU A 75 4.30 10.82 6.78
CA GLU A 75 4.18 11.06 5.33
C GLU A 75 5.53 11.15 4.63
N ARG A 76 6.49 11.88 5.22
CA ARG A 76 7.85 12.01 4.66
C ARG A 76 8.61 10.69 4.59
N GLU A 77 8.37 9.79 5.53
CA GLU A 77 9.04 8.48 5.60
C GLU A 77 8.41 7.53 4.60
N PHE A 78 7.06 7.53 4.53
CA PHE A 78 6.32 6.81 3.52
C PHE A 78 6.76 7.21 2.11
N LEU A 79 6.76 8.51 1.79
CA LEU A 79 7.17 9.02 0.47
C LEU A 79 8.62 8.66 0.10
N ALA A 80 9.52 8.56 1.08
CA ALA A 80 10.89 8.12 0.84
C ALA A 80 11.00 6.62 0.55
N ARG A 81 10.04 5.83 1.03
CA ARG A 81 10.02 4.37 0.93
C ARG A 81 9.07 3.85 -0.15
N TRP A 82 8.20 4.67 -0.72
CA TRP A 82 7.08 4.26 -1.58
C TRP A 82 7.50 3.91 -3.01
N HIS A 83 8.36 2.90 -3.12
CA HIS A 83 8.86 2.34 -4.36
C HIS A 83 9.32 0.90 -4.13
N ASP A 84 9.33 0.11 -5.18
CA ASP A 84 9.83 -1.26 -5.17
C ASP A 84 10.26 -1.73 -6.57
N ILE A 85 11.01 -2.83 -6.66
CA ILE A 85 11.44 -3.43 -7.93
C ILE A 85 11.12 -4.92 -7.97
N ASP A 86 10.58 -5.39 -9.09
CA ASP A 86 10.55 -6.83 -9.35
C ASP A 86 11.95 -7.28 -9.77
N MET A 87 12.64 -7.95 -8.85
CA MET A 87 14.01 -8.46 -9.06
C MET A 87 14.13 -9.45 -10.23
N ARG A 88 13.02 -10.04 -10.69
CA ARG A 88 13.03 -10.98 -11.83
C ARG A 88 12.99 -10.26 -13.18
N THR A 89 12.25 -9.16 -13.26
CA THR A 89 12.01 -8.42 -14.51
C THR A 89 12.73 -7.08 -14.58
N ALA A 90 13.29 -6.64 -13.45
CA ALA A 90 13.80 -5.29 -13.22
C ALA A 90 12.75 -4.17 -13.42
N GLU A 91 11.47 -4.50 -13.39
CA GLU A 91 10.38 -3.51 -13.46
C GLU A 91 10.29 -2.73 -12.15
N LYS A 92 10.28 -1.40 -12.24
CA LYS A 92 10.16 -0.50 -11.10
C LYS A 92 8.71 -0.08 -10.87
N TYR A 93 8.28 -0.20 -9.62
CA TYR A 93 6.98 0.21 -9.14
C TYR A 93 7.13 1.43 -8.23
N GLU A 94 7.11 2.62 -8.84
CA GLU A 94 7.09 3.86 -8.08
C GLU A 94 5.66 4.27 -7.71
N HIS A 95 5.47 4.65 -6.45
CA HIS A 95 4.18 5.10 -5.92
C HIS A 95 3.01 4.17 -6.28
N PHE A 96 3.23 2.87 -6.08
CA PHE A 96 2.21 1.87 -6.38
C PHE A 96 1.06 1.92 -5.37
N GLY A 97 -0.16 1.93 -5.88
CA GLY A 97 -1.37 1.78 -5.07
C GLY A 97 -2.32 0.77 -5.69
N MET A 98 -3.03 0.03 -4.84
CA MET A 98 -4.10 -0.87 -5.22
C MET A 98 -5.24 -0.82 -4.21
N VAL A 99 -6.48 -0.75 -4.72
CA VAL A 99 -7.70 -0.86 -3.93
C VAL A 99 -8.59 -1.97 -4.48
N LEU A 100 -9.18 -2.72 -3.56
CA LEU A 100 -10.19 -3.74 -3.85
C LEU A 100 -11.56 -3.13 -3.58
N LEU A 101 -12.20 -2.63 -4.63
CA LEU A 101 -13.55 -2.09 -4.53
C LEU A 101 -14.52 -3.26 -4.66
N GLY A 102 -15.42 -3.43 -3.69
CA GLY A 102 -16.49 -4.42 -3.82
C GLY A 102 -17.24 -4.26 -5.14
N LYS A 103 -17.77 -5.35 -5.69
CA LYS A 103 -18.85 -5.22 -6.68
C LYS A 103 -20.15 -5.00 -5.90
N GLN A 104 -21.16 -4.41 -6.55
CA GLN A 104 -22.52 -4.55 -6.05
C GLN A 104 -22.79 -6.05 -5.83
N PRO A 105 -23.38 -6.45 -4.68
CA PRO A 105 -23.73 -7.85 -4.45
C PRO A 105 -24.49 -8.39 -5.65
N ALA A 106 -24.23 -9.64 -6.04
CA ALA A 106 -25.03 -10.28 -7.07
C ALA A 106 -26.51 -10.15 -6.66
N LYS A 107 -27.37 -9.75 -7.60
CA LYS A 107 -28.81 -9.80 -7.34
C LYS A 107 -29.12 -11.26 -7.00
N LEU A 108 -29.67 -11.49 -5.81
CA LEU A 108 -30.16 -12.80 -5.41
C LEU A 108 -31.34 -13.15 -6.32
N SER A 109 -31.06 -13.80 -7.46
CA SER A 109 -32.08 -14.47 -8.26
C SER A 109 -32.30 -15.85 -7.70
N LEU A 110 -33.56 -16.23 -7.53
CA LEU A 110 -33.92 -17.62 -7.24
C LEU A 110 -33.65 -18.44 -8.50
N GLU A 111 -32.70 -19.36 -8.43
CA GLU A 111 -32.50 -20.39 -9.44
C GLU A 111 -33.11 -21.70 -8.93
N HIS A 112 -33.76 -22.43 -9.83
CA HIS A 112 -34.25 -23.76 -9.52
C HIS A 112 -33.04 -24.70 -9.35
N MET A 113 -33.04 -25.48 -8.27
CA MET A 113 -31.97 -26.44 -7.99
C MET A 113 -32.31 -27.72 -8.76
N ASP A 114 -31.78 -27.87 -9.97
CA ASP A 114 -31.85 -29.12 -10.76
C ASP A 114 -30.88 -30.19 -10.22
#